data_AF-A0A0B8PLX3-F1
#
_entry.id   AF-A0A0B8PLX3-F1
#
_cell.length_a   1.000
_cell.length_b   1.000
_cell.length_c   1.000
_cell.angle_alpha   90.00
_cell.angle_beta   90.00
_cell.angle_gamma   90.00
#
_symmetry.space_group_name_H-M   'P 1'
#
loop_
_entity.id
_entity.type
_entity.pdbx_description
1 polymer ?
#
loop_
_entity_poly.entity_id
_entity_poly.type
_entity_poly.pdbx_seq_one_letter_code
_entity_poly.pdbx_strand_id
1 'polypeptide(L)'
;MASERSPADDIYSISSMESFVGYLREQSEGFETYTGEFKAPRYTRIHKTIGSVRYDIKKLNFEIEQFLLKKLELVIAIAKAQSITVHTELVDIAWKKIIECHAHDSIGGCNSDATNADIMHRLKQLKRSATVFIT
;
A
#
# COMPACT_ATOMS: atom_id res chain seq x y z
N MET A 1 -5.69 17.47 -31.48
CA MET A 1 -5.83 16.03 -31.79
C MET A 1 -4.50 15.57 -32.35
N ALA A 2 -3.79 14.69 -31.66
CA ALA A 2 -2.48 14.19 -32.11
C ALA A 2 -2.68 13.49 -33.47
N SER A 3 -2.39 14.21 -34.55
CA SER A 3 -2.69 13.78 -35.93
C SER A 3 -1.50 13.96 -36.87
N GLU A 4 -0.29 14.19 -36.34
CA GLU A 4 0.91 13.93 -37.11
C GLU A 4 1.28 12.45 -36.95
N ARG A 5 1.28 11.72 -38.07
CA ARG A 5 1.82 10.36 -38.14
C ARG A 5 3.31 10.42 -37.84
N SER A 6 3.80 9.45 -37.08
CA SER A 6 5.24 9.23 -36.90
C SER A 6 5.91 9.08 -38.27
N PRO A 7 7.22 9.39 -38.41
CA PRO A 7 8.00 9.11 -39.62
C PRO A 7 7.93 7.65 -40.10
N ALA A 8 7.45 6.73 -39.25
CA ALA A 8 7.24 5.31 -39.53
C ALA A 8 5.76 4.90 -39.73
N ASP A 9 4.84 5.85 -39.99
CA ASP A 9 3.39 5.62 -40.13
C ASP A 9 2.67 5.10 -38.85
N ASP A 10 3.22 5.39 -37.66
CA ASP A 10 2.58 5.00 -36.40
C ASP A 10 1.22 5.70 -36.18
N ILE A 11 0.29 4.97 -35.55
CA ILE A 11 -1.03 5.46 -35.16
C ILE A 11 -1.04 5.78 -33.67
N TYR A 12 -1.25 7.05 -33.33
CA TYR A 12 -1.45 7.49 -31.95
C TYR A 12 -2.93 7.52 -31.60
N SER A 13 -3.29 6.97 -30.44
CA SER A 13 -4.65 7.04 -29.91
C SER A 13 -4.64 7.37 -28.43
N ILE A 14 -5.67 8.10 -27.97
CA ILE A 14 -5.96 8.23 -26.54
C ILE A 14 -6.67 6.94 -26.13
N SER A 15 -6.12 6.25 -25.14
CA SER A 15 -6.61 4.95 -24.69
C SER A 15 -6.57 4.83 -23.16
N SER A 16 -6.96 3.67 -22.64
CA SER A 16 -6.94 3.34 -21.22
C SER A 16 -5.98 2.16 -20.93
N MET A 17 -5.59 2.01 -19.66
CA MET A 17 -4.76 0.87 -19.24
C MET A 17 -5.48 -0.46 -19.52
N GLU A 18 -6.79 -0.51 -19.30
CA GLU A 18 -7.62 -1.69 -19.54
C GLU A 18 -7.63 -2.08 -21.02
N SER A 19 -7.78 -1.10 -21.91
CA SER A 19 -7.77 -1.34 -23.36
C SER A 19 -6.40 -1.83 -23.83
N PHE A 20 -5.32 -1.25 -23.31
CA PHE A 20 -3.95 -1.68 -23.62
C PHE A 20 -3.66 -3.10 -23.10
N VAL A 21 -4.02 -3.40 -21.85
CA VAL A 21 -3.87 -4.74 -21.28
C VAL A 21 -4.73 -5.77 -22.01
N GLY A 22 -5.94 -5.39 -22.44
CA GLY A 22 -6.82 -6.22 -23.27
C GLY A 22 -6.14 -6.62 -24.58
N TYR A 23 -5.63 -5.63 -25.31
CA TYR A 23 -4.87 -5.85 -26.54
C TYR A 23 -3.66 -6.79 -26.34
N LEU A 24 -2.87 -6.57 -25.29
CA LEU A 24 -1.70 -7.41 -25.00
C LEU A 24 -2.08 -8.86 -24.66
N ARG A 25 -3.22 -9.09 -23.99
CA ARG A 25 -3.67 -10.44 -23.63
C ARG A 25 -4.02 -11.29 -24.83
N GLU A 26 -4.54 -10.71 -25.91
CA GLU A 26 -4.81 -11.44 -27.16
C GLU A 26 -3.54 -12.00 -27.79
N GLN A 27 -2.37 -11.44 -27.46
CA GLN A 27 -1.07 -11.83 -27.98
C GLN A 27 -0.23 -12.65 -26.99
N SER A 28 -0.84 -13.10 -25.87
CA SER A 28 -0.07 -13.63 -24.73
C SER A 28 0.68 -14.93 -24.98
N GLU A 29 0.29 -15.70 -26.01
CA GLU A 29 0.94 -16.97 -26.36
C GLU A 29 2.44 -16.81 -26.70
N GLY A 30 2.85 -15.62 -27.16
CA GLY A 30 4.23 -15.31 -27.49
C GLY A 30 5.08 -14.78 -26.33
N PHE A 31 4.53 -14.64 -25.12
CA PHE A 31 5.24 -14.00 -24.01
C PHE A 31 5.99 -15.00 -23.12
N GLU A 32 7.18 -14.59 -22.67
CA GLU A 32 7.95 -15.33 -21.67
C GLU A 32 7.24 -15.32 -20.31
N THR A 33 7.22 -16.47 -19.64
CA THR A 33 6.69 -16.59 -18.28
C THR A 33 7.81 -16.48 -17.26
N TYR A 34 7.68 -15.54 -16.33
CA TYR A 34 8.60 -15.32 -15.22
C TYR A 34 7.94 -15.72 -13.89
N THR A 35 8.67 -16.41 -13.02
CA THR A 35 8.15 -16.93 -11.74
C THR A 35 9.03 -16.51 -10.56
N GLY A 36 8.42 -16.39 -9.37
CA GLY A 36 9.11 -16.02 -8.12
C GLY A 36 9.02 -14.54 -7.78
N GLU A 37 9.81 -14.10 -6.79
CA GLU A 37 9.83 -12.69 -6.35
C GLU A 37 10.79 -11.84 -7.20
N PHE A 38 10.30 -10.73 -7.73
CA PHE A 38 11.11 -9.79 -8.52
C PHE A 38 11.87 -8.79 -7.62
N LYS A 39 12.90 -9.29 -6.93
CA LYS A 39 13.74 -8.51 -5.98
C LYS A 39 15.07 -8.01 -6.56
N ALA A 40 15.44 -8.45 -7.76
CA ALA A 40 16.67 -8.04 -8.43
C ALA A 40 16.33 -7.13 -9.62
N PRO A 41 17.08 -6.03 -9.82
CA PRO A 41 16.89 -5.23 -11.00
C PRO A 41 17.54 -5.90 -12.22
N ARG A 42 16.95 -5.69 -13.40
CA ARG A 42 17.57 -6.04 -14.69
C ARG A 42 18.42 -4.90 -15.26
N TYR A 43 17.98 -3.65 -15.04
CA TYR A 43 18.59 -2.46 -15.66
C TYR A 43 18.85 -1.29 -14.70
N THR A 44 18.12 -1.19 -13.59
CA THR A 44 18.13 -0.01 -12.70
C THR A 44 18.70 -0.33 -11.31
N ARG A 45 18.90 0.69 -10.47
CA ARG A 45 19.25 0.47 -9.06
C ARG A 45 18.00 0.16 -8.25
N ILE A 46 18.14 -0.64 -7.21
CA ILE A 46 17.10 -0.95 -6.23
C ILE A 46 17.46 -0.36 -4.87
N HIS A 47 16.48 0.16 -4.13
CA HIS A 47 16.65 0.72 -2.79
C HIS A 47 16.80 -0.39 -1.72
N LYS A 48 17.85 -1.22 -1.80
CA LYS A 48 18.04 -2.38 -0.88
C LYS A 48 18.04 -2.01 0.61
N THR A 49 18.44 -0.78 0.94
CA THR A 49 18.53 -0.28 2.31
C THR A 49 17.25 0.39 2.81
N ILE A 50 16.20 0.49 1.98
CA ILE A 50 14.94 1.18 2.35
C ILE A 50 14.27 0.56 3.59
N GLY A 51 14.48 -0.74 3.81
CA GLY A 51 13.96 -1.46 4.97
C GLY A 51 14.59 -1.02 6.31
N SER A 52 15.81 -0.47 6.31
CA SER A 52 16.49 -0.01 7.52
C SER A 52 16.39 1.50 7.75
N VAL A 53 15.98 2.28 6.75
CA VAL A 53 15.79 3.73 6.89
C VAL A 53 14.65 3.97 7.87
N ARG A 54 14.76 4.94 8.79
CA ARG A 54 13.64 5.35 9.68
C ARG A 54 12.90 4.19 10.34
N TYR A 55 13.66 3.31 10.99
CA TYR A 55 13.14 2.14 11.70
C TYR A 55 12.05 2.49 12.72
N ASP A 56 12.10 3.69 13.31
CA ASP A 56 11.08 4.23 14.21
C ASP A 56 9.67 4.19 13.61
N ILE A 57 9.53 4.62 12.34
CA ILE A 57 8.26 4.58 11.60
C ILE A 57 7.84 3.13 11.35
N LYS A 58 8.75 2.28 10.89
CA LYS A 58 8.47 0.86 10.59
C LYS A 58 8.00 0.10 11.83
N LYS A 59 8.70 0.31 12.95
CA LYS A 59 8.39 -0.33 14.25
C LYS A 59 7.00 0.08 14.73
N LEU A 60 6.68 1.38 14.69
CA LEU A 60 5.37 1.85 15.13
C LEU A 60 4.25 1.35 14.20
N ASN A 61 4.48 1.37 12.88
CA ASN A 61 3.54 0.81 11.91
C ASN A 61 3.26 -0.67 12.21
N PHE A 62 4.30 -1.48 12.38
CA PHE A 62 4.18 -2.89 12.72
C PHE A 62 3.42 -3.11 14.03
N GLU A 63 3.72 -2.36 15.09
CA GLU A 63 3.01 -2.47 16.37
C GLU A 63 1.50 -2.19 16.24
N ILE A 64 1.12 -1.20 15.42
CA ILE A 64 -0.28 -0.86 15.17
C ILE A 64 -0.95 -1.98 14.35
N GLU A 65 -0.31 -2.46 13.28
CA GLU A 65 -0.84 -3.58 12.48
C GLU A 65 -1.04 -4.84 13.33
N GLN A 66 -0.07 -5.18 14.18
CA GLN A 66 -0.19 -6.32 15.09
C GLN A 66 -1.35 -6.12 16.08
N PHE A 67 -1.57 -4.90 16.56
CA PHE A 67 -2.71 -4.61 17.42
C PHE A 67 -4.04 -4.80 16.67
N LEU A 68 -4.18 -4.24 15.46
CA LEU A 68 -5.40 -4.36 14.66
C LEU A 68 -5.72 -5.82 14.34
N LEU A 69 -4.75 -6.54 13.77
CA LEU A 69 -4.92 -7.93 13.30
C LEU A 69 -5.03 -8.94 14.44
N LYS A 70 -4.17 -8.83 15.47
CA LYS A 70 -4.01 -9.89 16.48
C LYS A 70 -4.79 -9.63 17.76
N LYS A 71 -5.31 -8.41 17.97
CA LYS A 71 -6.08 -8.07 19.17
C LYS A 71 -7.46 -7.57 18.82
N LEU A 72 -7.54 -6.44 18.11
CA LEU A 72 -8.83 -5.78 17.87
C LEU A 72 -9.77 -6.67 17.05
N GLU A 73 -9.34 -7.08 15.86
CA GLU A 73 -10.17 -7.93 14.98
C GLU A 73 -10.53 -9.27 15.62
N LEU A 74 -9.61 -9.85 16.40
CA LEU A 74 -9.87 -11.10 17.13
C LEU A 74 -10.97 -10.91 18.19
N VAL A 75 -10.89 -9.85 19.00
CA VAL A 75 -11.92 -9.54 20.01
C VAL A 75 -13.26 -9.27 19.36
N ILE A 76 -13.27 -8.53 18.25
CA ILE A 76 -14.49 -8.25 17.48
C ILE A 76 -15.11 -9.55 16.94
N ALA A 77 -14.30 -10.47 16.43
CA ALA A 77 -14.78 -11.77 15.95
C ALA A 77 -15.42 -12.60 17.08
N ILE A 78 -14.79 -12.66 18.26
CA ILE A 78 -15.33 -13.35 19.44
C ILE A 78 -16.65 -12.70 19.89
N ALA A 79 -16.70 -11.38 19.98
CA ALA A 79 -17.90 -10.65 20.39
C ALA A 79 -19.08 -10.92 19.45
N LYS A 80 -18.84 -10.86 18.13
CA LYS A 80 -19.85 -11.21 17.12
C LYS A 80 -20.32 -12.66 17.25
N ALA A 81 -19.41 -13.61 17.53
CA ALA A 81 -19.78 -15.01 17.76
C ALA A 81 -20.66 -15.20 19.00
N GLN A 82 -20.55 -14.31 19.99
CA GLN A 82 -21.41 -14.25 21.18
C GLN A 82 -22.66 -13.37 20.98
N SER A 83 -23.00 -13.02 19.72
CA SER A 83 -24.14 -12.16 19.38
C SER A 83 -24.08 -10.76 19.98
N ILE A 84 -22.88 -10.27 20.32
CA ILE A 84 -22.66 -8.88 20.75
C ILE A 84 -22.57 -8.01 19.49
N THR A 85 -23.38 -6.95 19.44
CA THR A 85 -23.31 -5.95 18.37
C THR A 85 -22.02 -5.15 18.48
N VAL A 86 -21.25 -5.09 17.38
CA VAL A 86 -20.00 -4.34 17.29
C VAL A 86 -20.01 -3.44 16.06
N HIS A 87 -19.66 -2.16 16.26
CA HIS A 87 -19.50 -1.17 15.20
C HIS A 87 -18.13 -1.32 14.52
N THR A 88 -18.11 -1.90 13.32
CA THR A 88 -16.86 -2.15 12.58
C THR A 88 -16.36 -0.94 11.79
N GLU A 89 -17.16 0.12 11.66
CA GLU A 89 -16.78 1.35 10.96
C GLU A 89 -15.50 1.97 11.54
N LEU A 90 -15.30 1.81 12.84
CA LEU A 90 -14.12 2.28 13.54
C LEU A 90 -12.85 1.51 13.15
N VAL A 91 -12.99 0.22 12.82
CA VAL A 91 -11.90 -0.62 12.29
C VAL A 91 -11.52 -0.16 10.89
N ASP A 92 -12.52 0.15 10.05
CA ASP A 92 -12.30 0.68 8.71
C ASP A 92 -11.56 2.02 8.75
N ILE A 93 -11.95 2.91 9.67
CA ILE A 93 -11.27 4.20 9.89
C ILE A 93 -9.82 3.95 10.34
N ALA A 94 -9.57 3.00 11.22
CA ALA A 94 -8.23 2.66 11.68
C ALA A 94 -7.34 2.16 10.53
N TRP A 95 -7.86 1.24 9.70
CA TRP A 95 -7.15 0.74 8.52
C TRP A 95 -6.89 1.82 7.48
N LYS A 96 -7.89 2.66 7.16
CA LYS A 96 -7.69 3.79 6.24
C LYS A 96 -6.57 4.70 6.72
N LYS A 97 -6.56 5.05 8.01
CA LYS A 97 -5.53 5.92 8.59
C LYS A 97 -4.12 5.34 8.54
N ILE A 98 -3.94 4.02 8.78
CA ILE A 98 -2.60 3.42 8.68
C ILE A 98 -2.15 3.30 7.22
N ILE A 99 -3.05 2.98 6.29
CA ILE A 99 -2.76 2.86 4.86
C ILE A 99 -2.30 4.21 4.27
N GLU A 100 -2.79 5.33 4.78
CA GLU A 100 -2.27 6.66 4.39
C GLU A 100 -0.76 6.86 4.72
N CYS A 101 -0.17 6.00 5.55
CA CYS A 101 1.27 5.96 5.86
C CYS A 101 2.04 4.91 5.04
N HIS A 102 1.35 4.11 4.21
CA HIS A 102 1.93 2.99 3.45
C HIS A 102 2.35 3.34 2.02
N ALA A 103 2.14 4.58 1.58
CA ALA A 103 2.73 5.05 0.33
C ALA A 103 4.24 4.76 0.34
N HIS A 104 4.79 4.31 -0.79
CA HIS A 104 6.16 3.77 -0.84
C HIS A 104 7.20 4.74 -0.27
N ASP A 105 7.10 6.03 -0.58
CA ASP A 105 7.99 7.04 -0.01
C ASP A 105 7.79 7.22 1.49
N SER A 106 6.53 7.17 1.95
CA SER A 106 6.16 7.31 3.37
C SER A 106 6.72 6.17 4.21
N ILE A 107 6.30 4.93 3.94
CA ILE A 107 6.78 3.77 4.71
C ILE A 107 8.25 3.49 4.42
N GLY A 108 8.73 3.80 3.21
CA GLY A 108 10.14 3.72 2.84
C GLY A 108 11.03 4.71 3.59
N GLY A 109 10.45 5.82 4.05
CA GLY A 109 11.17 6.86 4.81
C GLY A 109 12.12 7.69 3.94
N CYS A 110 11.87 7.75 2.62
CA CYS A 110 12.63 8.56 1.67
C CYS A 110 11.96 9.93 1.41
N ASN A 111 11.46 10.57 2.47
CA ASN A 111 10.90 11.93 2.44
C ASN A 111 11.75 12.91 3.23
N SER A 112 11.38 14.19 3.15
CA SER A 112 11.86 15.24 4.06
C SER A 112 11.56 14.92 5.53
N ASP A 113 12.33 15.51 6.44
CA ASP A 113 12.10 15.37 7.88
C ASP A 113 10.72 15.88 8.31
N ALA A 114 10.24 16.97 7.70
CA ALA A 114 8.90 17.49 7.94
C ALA A 114 7.82 16.46 7.60
N THR A 115 7.87 15.89 6.40
CA THR A 115 6.93 14.84 5.97
C THR A 115 7.00 13.61 6.87
N ASN A 116 8.20 13.20 7.27
CA ASN A 116 8.36 12.05 8.16
C ASN A 116 7.85 12.34 9.59
N ALA A 117 7.93 13.59 10.07
CA ALA A 117 7.33 14.00 11.33
C ALA A 117 5.79 13.90 11.28
N ASP A 118 5.18 14.29 10.16
CA ASP A 118 3.73 14.18 9.95
C ASP A 118 3.26 12.72 9.88
N ILE A 119 4.02 11.85 9.19
CA ILE A 119 3.77 10.40 9.18
C ILE A 119 3.80 9.84 10.61
N MET A 120 4.84 10.19 11.36
CA MET A 120 4.93 9.79 12.77
C MET A 120 3.78 10.32 13.61
N HIS A 121 3.36 11.57 13.37
CA HIS A 121 2.22 12.15 14.08
C HIS A 121 0.94 11.36 13.82
N ARG A 122 0.64 11.03 12.56
CA ARG A 122 -0.52 10.20 12.18
C ARG A 122 -0.49 8.84 12.84
N LEU A 123 0.65 8.14 12.83
CA LEU A 123 0.80 6.84 13.50
C LEU A 123 0.60 6.94 15.02
N LYS A 124 1.12 7.98 15.67
CA LYS A 124 0.92 8.23 17.11
C LYS A 124 -0.55 8.50 17.44
N GLN A 125 -1.23 9.30 16.62
CA GLN A 125 -2.68 9.54 16.79
C GLN A 125 -3.45 8.23 16.68
N LEU A 126 -3.17 7.44 15.64
CA LEU A 126 -3.83 6.15 15.44
C LEU A 126 -3.60 5.19 16.61
N LYS A 127 -2.37 5.05 17.10
CA LYS A 127 -2.07 4.19 18.26
C LYS A 127 -2.85 4.59 19.51
N ARG A 128 -3.03 5.90 19.74
CA ARG A 128 -3.84 6.41 20.85
C ARG A 128 -5.31 6.07 20.68
N SER A 129 -5.88 6.35 19.51
CA SER A 129 -7.27 6.03 19.19
C SER A 129 -7.55 4.53 19.22
N ALA A 130 -6.61 3.70 18.77
CA ALA A 130 -6.75 2.25 18.72
C ALA A 130 -6.87 1.63 20.12
N THR A 131 -6.17 2.20 21.11
CA THR A 131 -6.25 1.73 22.50
C THR A 131 -7.65 1.92 23.10
N VAL A 132 -8.36 2.98 22.69
CA VAL A 132 -9.72 3.30 23.16
C VAL A 132 -10.74 2.23 22.73
N PHE A 133 -10.45 1.39 21.73
CA PHE A 133 -11.39 0.33 21.32
C PHE A 133 -11.49 -0.84 22.30
N ILE A 134 -10.54 -0.98 23.25
CA ILE A 134 -10.47 -2.14 24.15
C ILE A 134 -10.69 -1.76 25.62
N THR A 135 -10.58 -0.48 25.99
CA THR A 135 -10.93 0.06 27.32
C THR A 135 -12.34 0.60 27.32
#